data_AF-A0A2P2ID64-F1
#
_entry.id   AF-A0A2P2ID64-F1
#
_cell.length_a   1.000
_cell.length_b   1.000
_cell.length_c   1.000
_cell.angle_alpha   90.00
_cell.angle_beta   90.00
_cell.angle_gamma   90.00
#
_symmetry.space_group_name_H-M   'P 1'
#
loop_
_entity.id
_entity.type
_entity.pdbx_description
1 polymer ?
#
loop_
_entity_poly.entity_id
_entity_poly.type
_entity_poly.pdbx_seq_one_letter_code
_entity_poly.pdbx_strand_id
1 'polypeptide(L)'
;PWYDIQFRVVLLGNPLVLALNLVALVAAVVLISWKAFRDQRGNGSEQQHDLSELTYWCRWLLIAYLFHYLPFYTMNRVLYYHHYFPALQFSSLLTAVLLGHWFSRLGSPVLTTICTGIVIMALMYSFYLYCYVVYGTETVGSFNPDNSTFRHLRLFDHW
;
A
#
# COMPACT_ATOMS: atom_id res chain seq x y z
N PRO A 1 -34.61 19.36 20.58
CA PRO A 1 -33.30 18.69 20.75
C PRO A 1 -32.22 19.44 19.98
N TRP A 2 -31.35 20.15 20.70
CA TRP A 2 -30.16 20.77 20.15
C TRP A 2 -29.14 19.64 19.93
N TYR A 3 -28.93 19.25 18.68
CA TYR A 3 -27.85 18.32 18.35
C TYR A 3 -26.58 19.13 18.12
N ASP A 4 -25.56 18.91 18.94
CA ASP A 4 -24.23 19.45 18.71
C ASP A 4 -23.63 18.79 17.47
N ILE A 5 -23.11 19.58 16.54
CA ILE A 5 -22.40 19.10 15.36
C ILE A 5 -21.11 18.43 15.84
N GLN A 6 -20.99 17.12 15.64
CA GLN A 6 -19.78 16.38 15.96
C GLN A 6 -19.02 16.06 14.68
N PHE A 7 -17.76 16.50 14.64
CA PHE A 7 -16.78 16.11 13.63
C PHE A 7 -16.08 14.84 14.09
N ARG A 8 -16.12 13.78 13.26
CA ARG A 8 -15.43 12.52 13.56
C ARG A 8 -14.28 12.30 12.59
N VAL A 9 -13.07 12.26 13.13
CA VAL A 9 -11.87 11.88 12.40
C VAL A 9 -11.54 10.43 12.74
N VAL A 10 -11.39 9.58 11.71
CA VAL A 10 -11.00 8.17 11.91
C VAL A 10 -9.70 7.90 11.16
N LEU A 11 -8.77 7.22 11.83
CA LEU A 11 -7.52 6.78 11.24
C LEU A 11 -7.73 5.45 10.51
N LEU A 12 -8.34 5.52 9.32
CA LEU A 12 -8.52 4.37 8.44
C LEU A 12 -7.48 4.40 7.31
N GLY A 13 -6.80 3.28 7.07
CA GLY A 13 -5.89 3.16 5.93
C GLY A 13 -6.66 3.13 4.61
N ASN A 14 -6.08 3.69 3.55
CA ASN A 14 -6.69 3.65 2.23
C ASN A 14 -6.70 2.18 1.69
N PRO A 15 -7.87 1.60 1.38
CA PRO A 15 -7.98 0.20 0.97
C PRO A 15 -7.22 -0.14 -0.31
N LEU A 16 -7.21 0.79 -1.28
CA LEU A 16 -6.48 0.62 -2.53
C LEU A 16 -4.96 0.56 -2.27
N VAL A 17 -4.45 1.47 -1.44
CA VAL A 17 -3.03 1.50 -1.07
C VAL A 17 -2.64 0.23 -0.30
N LEU A 18 -3.46 -0.17 0.67
CA LEU A 18 -3.22 -1.39 1.45
C LEU A 18 -3.20 -2.64 0.55
N ALA A 19 -4.15 -2.75 -0.39
CA ALA A 19 -4.21 -3.87 -1.33
C ALA A 19 -3.00 -3.90 -2.28
N LEU A 20 -2.64 -2.75 -2.87
CA LEU A 20 -1.48 -2.64 -3.76
C LEU A 20 -0.18 -3.02 -3.03
N ASN A 21 0.01 -2.54 -1.81
CA ASN A 21 1.18 -2.85 -0.99
C ASN A 21 1.25 -4.32 -0.59
N LEU A 22 0.11 -4.94 -0.28
CA LEU A 22 0.04 -6.37 0.01
C LEU A 22 0.44 -7.21 -1.22
N VAL A 23 -0.10 -6.89 -2.39
CA VAL A 23 0.26 -7.54 -3.65
C VAL A 23 1.74 -7.36 -3.96
N ALA A 24 2.28 -6.15 -3.77
CA ALA A 24 3.70 -5.86 -3.97
C ALA A 24 4.61 -6.64 -3.02
N LEU A 25 4.25 -6.79 -1.74
CA LEU A 25 5.00 -7.60 -0.78
C LEU A 25 5.07 -9.07 -1.24
N VAL A 26 3.94 -9.65 -1.63
CA VAL A 26 3.88 -11.03 -2.15
C VAL A 26 4.71 -11.16 -3.43
N ALA A 27 4.54 -10.23 -4.37
CA ALA A 27 5.28 -10.22 -5.63
C ALA A 27 6.80 -10.11 -5.40
N ALA A 28 7.25 -9.29 -4.44
CA ALA A 28 8.66 -9.18 -4.09
C ALA A 28 9.23 -10.49 -3.55
N VAL A 29 8.52 -11.17 -2.64
CA VAL A 29 8.95 -12.48 -2.10
C VAL A 29 9.07 -13.51 -3.22
N VAL A 30 8.08 -13.58 -4.11
CA VAL A 30 8.09 -14.49 -5.26
C VAL A 30 9.26 -14.16 -6.21
N LEU A 31 9.47 -12.88 -6.53
CA LEU A 31 10.51 -12.42 -7.45
C LEU A 31 11.92 -12.72 -6.89
N ILE A 32 12.16 -12.44 -5.60
CA ILE A 32 13.42 -12.75 -4.93
C ILE A 32 13.67 -14.27 -4.92
N SER A 33 12.66 -15.07 -4.58
CA SER A 33 12.77 -16.53 -4.53
C SER A 33 13.04 -17.12 -5.91
N TRP A 34 12.32 -16.64 -6.94
CA TRP A 34 12.49 -17.07 -8.32
C TRP A 34 13.87 -16.71 -8.85
N LYS A 35 14.37 -15.51 -8.57
CA LYS A 35 15.75 -15.13 -8.94
C LYS A 35 16.76 -16.04 -8.24
N ALA A 36 16.64 -16.26 -6.92
CA ALA A 36 17.56 -17.11 -6.18
C ALA A 36 17.64 -18.53 -6.80
N PHE A 37 16.50 -19.08 -7.20
CA PHE A 37 16.43 -20.36 -7.89
C PHE A 37 17.09 -20.34 -9.29
N ARG A 38 16.93 -19.24 -10.05
CA ARG A 38 17.58 -19.08 -11.36
C ARG A 38 19.09 -18.90 -11.25
N ASP A 39 19.55 -18.14 -10.28
CA ASP A 39 20.97 -17.89 -10.04
C ASP A 39 21.69 -19.22 -9.72
N GLN A 40 21.05 -20.13 -8.98
CA GLN A 40 21.56 -21.50 -8.74
C GLN A 40 21.68 -22.35 -10.02
N ARG A 41 20.95 -22.02 -11.10
CA ARG A 41 20.98 -22.76 -12.37
C ARG A 41 22.01 -22.22 -13.38
N GLY A 42 22.74 -21.14 -13.06
CA GLY A 42 23.86 -20.65 -13.87
C GLY A 42 23.50 -19.94 -15.18
N ASN A 43 22.24 -19.54 -15.39
CA ASN A 43 21.85 -18.78 -16.58
C ASN A 43 22.32 -17.32 -16.44
N GLY A 44 23.38 -16.90 -17.14
CA GLY A 44 23.84 -15.50 -17.15
C GLY A 44 23.50 -14.79 -18.46
N SER A 45 22.44 -13.98 -18.49
CA SER A 45 22.07 -13.13 -19.64
C SER A 45 22.02 -11.64 -19.23
N GLU A 46 21.95 -10.68 -20.16
CA GLU A 46 21.80 -9.25 -19.82
C GLU A 46 20.57 -8.97 -18.93
N GLN A 47 19.48 -9.74 -19.13
CA GLN A 47 18.29 -9.68 -18.27
C GLN A 47 18.59 -9.99 -16.80
N GLN A 48 19.71 -10.66 -16.51
CA GLN A 48 20.19 -10.96 -15.16
C GLN A 48 20.59 -9.68 -14.40
N HIS A 49 21.18 -8.70 -15.08
CA HIS A 49 21.71 -7.49 -14.44
C HIS A 49 20.57 -6.58 -13.96
N ASP A 50 19.61 -6.27 -14.83
CA ASP A 50 18.44 -5.46 -14.45
C ASP A 50 17.59 -6.15 -13.35
N LEU A 51 17.40 -7.47 -13.44
CA LEU A 51 16.73 -8.22 -12.38
C LEU A 51 17.54 -8.25 -11.07
N SER A 52 18.87 -8.18 -11.13
CA SER A 52 19.72 -8.13 -9.94
C SER A 52 19.61 -6.81 -9.19
N GLU A 53 19.50 -5.69 -9.90
CA GLU A 53 19.27 -4.38 -9.30
C GLU A 53 17.88 -4.31 -8.67
N LEU A 54 16.83 -4.76 -9.39
CA LEU A 54 15.48 -4.82 -8.84
C LEU A 54 15.42 -5.65 -7.55
N THR A 55 15.99 -6.86 -7.56
CA THR A 55 15.99 -7.74 -6.39
C THR A 55 16.83 -7.18 -5.24
N TYR A 56 17.91 -6.43 -5.51
CA TYR A 56 18.66 -5.72 -4.49
C TYR A 56 17.77 -4.74 -3.72
N TRP A 57 17.06 -3.86 -4.44
CA TRP A 57 16.15 -2.89 -3.81
C TRP A 57 14.97 -3.56 -3.10
N CYS A 58 14.35 -4.56 -3.74
CA CYS A 58 13.25 -5.31 -3.13
C CYS A 58 13.67 -5.99 -1.82
N ARG A 59 14.88 -6.56 -1.75
CA ARG A 59 15.39 -7.21 -0.53
C ARG A 59 15.56 -6.20 0.60
N TRP A 60 16.19 -5.05 0.34
CA TRP A 60 16.41 -4.04 1.37
C TRP A 60 15.11 -3.42 1.86
N LEU A 61 14.17 -3.13 0.96
CA LEU A 61 12.86 -2.61 1.34
C LEU A 61 12.03 -3.65 2.11
N LEU A 62 12.10 -4.93 1.74
CA LEU A 62 11.44 -6.01 2.48
C LEU A 62 12.05 -6.19 3.88
N ILE A 63 13.38 -6.15 4.00
CA ILE A 63 14.06 -6.20 5.30
C ILE A 63 13.65 -5.01 6.17
N ALA A 64 13.63 -3.80 5.60
CA ALA A 64 13.18 -2.60 6.31
C ALA A 64 11.71 -2.73 6.76
N TYR A 65 10.83 -3.23 5.89
CA TYR A 65 9.44 -3.55 6.24
C TYR A 65 9.38 -4.53 7.43
N LEU A 66 10.11 -5.64 7.37
CA LEU A 66 10.10 -6.66 8.43
C LEU A 66 10.64 -6.11 9.75
N PHE A 67 11.71 -5.32 9.74
CA PHE A 67 12.23 -4.67 10.96
C PHE A 67 11.25 -3.68 11.57
N HIS A 68 10.38 -3.07 10.77
CA HIS A 68 9.34 -2.18 11.27
C HIS A 68 8.01 -2.88 11.52
N TYR A 69 7.86 -4.18 11.21
CA TYR A 69 6.60 -4.90 11.38
C TYR A 69 6.71 -6.00 12.44
N LEU A 70 7.75 -6.82 12.38
CA LEU A 70 7.95 -7.97 13.26
C LEU A 70 8.12 -7.62 14.74
N PRO A 71 8.83 -6.56 15.15
CA PRO A 71 8.99 -6.25 16.57
C PRO A 71 7.66 -5.99 17.29
N PHE A 72 6.62 -5.56 16.57
CA PHE A 72 5.32 -5.30 17.18
C PHE A 72 4.61 -6.58 17.63
N TYR A 73 4.94 -7.75 17.05
CA TYR A 73 4.38 -9.03 17.51
C TYR A 73 4.90 -9.46 18.87
N THR A 74 6.08 -8.99 19.28
CA THR A 74 6.69 -9.36 20.56
C THR A 74 6.43 -8.33 21.67
N MET A 75 5.77 -7.21 21.36
CA MET A 75 5.47 -6.17 22.33
C MET A 75 4.21 -6.50 23.14
N ASN A 76 4.34 -6.58 24.47
CA ASN A 76 3.23 -6.83 25.41
C ASN A 76 2.42 -5.56 25.77
N ARG A 77 2.29 -4.59 24.86
CA ARG A 77 1.54 -3.35 25.11
C ARG A 77 0.49 -3.13 24.02
N VAL A 78 -0.47 -2.27 24.30
CA VAL A 78 -1.51 -1.90 23.33
C VAL A 78 -0.88 -1.22 22.12
N LEU A 79 -1.24 -1.72 20.94
CA LEU A 79 -0.78 -1.20 19.65
C LEU A 79 -1.96 -0.61 18.90
N TYR A 80 -1.69 0.47 18.18
CA TYR A 80 -2.65 1.19 17.36
C TYR A 80 -2.15 1.29 15.92
N TYR A 81 -3.03 1.57 14.96
CA TYR A 81 -2.71 1.64 13.52
C TYR A 81 -1.45 2.44 13.18
N HIS A 82 -1.20 3.57 13.86
CA HIS A 82 -0.05 4.43 13.58
C HIS A 82 1.31 3.76 13.84
N HIS A 83 1.36 2.71 14.68
CA HIS A 83 2.60 1.95 14.91
C HIS A 83 3.07 1.26 13.63
N TYR A 84 2.13 0.90 12.74
CA TYR A 84 2.43 0.21 11.49
C TYR A 84 2.75 1.16 10.32
N PHE A 85 2.68 2.48 10.51
CA PHE A 85 2.95 3.46 9.45
C PHE A 85 4.38 3.39 8.90
N PRO A 86 5.43 3.20 9.72
CA PRO A 86 6.78 2.99 9.18
C PRO A 86 6.86 1.78 8.26
N ALA A 87 6.26 0.64 8.65
CA ALA A 87 6.20 -0.54 7.80
C ALA A 87 5.41 -0.26 6.51
N LEU A 88 4.26 0.42 6.62
CA LEU A 88 3.46 0.80 5.46
C LEU A 88 4.27 1.64 4.47
N GLN A 89 5.09 2.58 4.94
CA GLN A 89 5.95 3.40 4.07
C GLN A 89 6.95 2.55 3.26
N PHE A 90 7.63 1.59 3.89
CA PHE A 90 8.53 0.69 3.17
C PHE A 90 7.78 -0.20 2.17
N SER A 91 6.56 -0.65 2.50
CA SER A 91 5.73 -1.39 1.54
C SER A 91 5.32 -0.52 0.34
N SER A 92 5.00 0.76 0.54
CA SER A 92 4.68 1.69 -0.56
C SER A 92 5.89 1.97 -1.46
N LEU A 93 7.08 2.12 -0.87
CA LEU A 93 8.33 2.27 -1.64
C LEU A 93 8.61 1.00 -2.46
N LEU A 94 8.38 -0.18 -1.88
CA LEU A 94 8.52 -1.45 -2.58
C LEU A 94 7.55 -1.55 -3.77
N THR A 95 6.30 -1.15 -3.58
CA THR A 95 5.30 -1.05 -4.65
C THR A 95 5.77 -0.13 -5.78
N ALA A 96 6.31 1.04 -5.45
CA ALA A 96 6.81 2.00 -6.43
C ALA A 96 8.00 1.43 -7.24
N VAL A 97 8.94 0.75 -6.58
CA VAL A 97 10.08 0.10 -7.25
C VAL A 97 9.60 -1.00 -8.21
N LEU A 98 8.66 -1.85 -7.78
CA LEU A 98 8.11 -2.91 -8.62
C LEU A 98 7.34 -2.34 -9.82
N LEU A 99 6.41 -1.40 -9.59
CA LEU A 99 5.63 -0.79 -10.67
C LEU A 99 6.54 -0.03 -11.65
N GLY A 100 7.52 0.71 -11.15
CA GLY A 100 8.49 1.44 -11.97
C GLY A 100 9.26 0.50 -12.90
N HIS A 101 9.76 -0.61 -12.37
CA HIS A 101 10.43 -1.63 -13.19
C HIS A 101 9.48 -2.30 -14.18
N TRP A 102 8.26 -2.64 -13.77
CA TRP A 102 7.30 -3.28 -14.68
C TRP A 102 6.89 -2.35 -15.82
N PHE A 103 6.70 -1.06 -15.54
CA PHE A 103 6.35 -0.07 -16.55
C PHE A 103 7.54 0.29 -17.46
N SER A 104 8.78 0.20 -16.98
CA SER A 104 9.96 0.40 -17.85
C SER A 104 10.11 -0.73 -18.89
N ARG A 105 9.64 -1.96 -18.56
CA ARG A 105 9.61 -3.09 -19.50
C ARG A 105 8.61 -2.95 -20.65
N LEU A 106 7.71 -1.97 -20.61
CA LEU A 106 6.75 -1.72 -21.70
C LEU A 106 7.41 -1.14 -22.97
N GLY A 107 8.68 -0.72 -22.90
CA GLY A 107 9.49 -0.32 -24.06
C GLY A 107 9.13 1.02 -24.72
N SER A 108 8.02 1.65 -24.31
CA SER A 108 7.59 2.96 -24.79
C SER A 108 7.48 3.97 -23.65
N PRO A 109 8.23 5.10 -23.69
CA PRO A 109 8.18 6.11 -22.63
C PRO A 109 6.79 6.75 -22.49
N VAL A 110 6.03 6.82 -23.59
CA VAL A 110 4.64 7.30 -23.58
C VAL A 110 3.76 6.35 -22.78
N LEU A 111 3.89 5.04 -23.01
CA LEU A 111 3.10 4.04 -22.29
C LEU A 111 3.48 3.98 -20.80
N THR A 112 4.77 4.06 -20.46
CA THR A 112 5.24 4.16 -19.07
C THR A 112 4.61 5.38 -18.37
N THR A 113 4.56 6.53 -19.05
CA THR A 113 3.96 7.77 -18.50
C THR A 113 2.45 7.62 -18.31
N ILE A 114 1.75 7.04 -19.29
CA ILE A 114 0.31 6.80 -19.20
C ILE A 114 -0.01 5.84 -18.03
N CYS A 115 0.68 4.70 -17.93
CA CYS A 115 0.47 3.74 -16.84
C CYS A 115 0.74 4.37 -15.46
N THR A 116 1.82 5.14 -15.35
CA THR A 116 2.15 5.87 -14.11
C THR A 116 1.06 6.90 -13.78
N GLY A 117 0.59 7.65 -14.77
CA GLY A 117 -0.50 8.61 -14.63
C GLY A 117 -1.80 7.94 -14.17
N ILE A 118 -2.16 6.80 -14.74
CA ILE A 118 -3.35 6.03 -14.34
C ILE A 118 -3.26 5.60 -12.86
N VAL A 119 -2.10 5.11 -12.41
CA VAL A 119 -1.89 4.73 -11.00
C VAL A 119 -2.03 5.96 -10.09
N ILE A 120 -1.39 7.08 -10.42
CA ILE A 120 -1.49 8.31 -9.64
C ILE A 120 -2.95 8.79 -9.58
N MET A 121 -3.67 8.80 -10.71
CA MET A 121 -5.08 9.19 -10.77
C MET A 121 -5.97 8.26 -9.94
N ALA A 122 -5.72 6.95 -9.98
CA ALA A 122 -6.45 5.98 -9.15
C ALA A 122 -6.20 6.23 -7.64
N LEU A 123 -4.96 6.54 -7.25
CA LEU A 123 -4.61 6.88 -5.87
C LEU A 123 -5.28 8.19 -5.43
N MET A 124 -5.26 9.22 -6.27
CA MET A 124 -5.95 10.50 -6.00
C MET A 124 -7.46 10.32 -5.89
N TYR A 125 -8.06 9.56 -6.80
CA TYR A 125 -9.49 9.26 -6.76
C TYR A 125 -9.86 8.47 -5.52
N SER A 126 -9.06 7.48 -5.16
CA SER A 126 -9.25 6.73 -3.92
C SER A 126 -9.13 7.64 -2.70
N PHE A 127 -8.12 8.52 -2.65
CA PHE A 127 -8.01 9.51 -1.57
C PHE A 127 -9.25 10.42 -1.51
N TYR A 128 -9.74 10.91 -2.65
CA TYR A 128 -10.96 11.72 -2.71
C TYR A 128 -12.18 10.97 -2.13
N LEU A 129 -12.32 9.67 -2.39
CA LEU A 129 -13.39 8.87 -1.79
C LEU A 129 -13.26 8.76 -0.27
N TYR A 130 -12.05 8.62 0.27
CA TYR A 130 -11.84 8.43 1.73
C TYR A 130 -11.50 9.71 2.49
N CYS A 131 -11.40 10.87 1.84
CA CYS A 131 -10.97 12.11 2.48
C CYS A 131 -11.98 12.60 3.54
N TYR A 132 -13.26 12.27 3.41
CA TYR A 132 -14.31 12.60 4.39
C TYR A 132 -14.02 12.00 5.78
N VAL A 133 -13.35 10.85 5.83
CA VAL A 133 -12.96 10.18 7.08
C VAL A 133 -11.82 10.91 7.78
N VAL A 134 -10.93 11.51 7.00
CA VAL A 134 -9.69 12.16 7.47
C VAL A 134 -9.94 13.62 7.84
N TYR A 135 -10.69 14.35 7.02
CA TYR A 135 -10.99 15.77 7.26
C TYR A 135 -12.12 16.00 8.26
N GLY A 136 -12.85 14.95 8.64
CA GLY A 136 -13.95 15.02 9.58
C GLY A 136 -15.21 15.55 8.90
N THR A 137 -16.14 14.65 8.59
CA THR A 137 -17.46 15.04 8.09
C THR A 137 -18.39 15.43 9.24
N GLU A 138 -19.23 16.44 9.04
CA GLU A 138 -20.29 16.81 9.97
C GLU A 138 -21.32 15.69 10.02
N THR A 139 -21.60 15.19 11.22
CA THR A 139 -22.64 14.17 11.42
C THR A 139 -23.76 14.76 12.28
N VAL A 140 -25.00 14.64 11.79
CA VAL A 140 -26.20 15.06 12.54
C VAL A 140 -26.74 13.83 13.27
N GLY A 141 -26.39 13.68 14.54
CA GLY A 141 -26.91 12.63 15.43
C GLY A 141 -25.92 11.50 15.77
N SER A 142 -26.38 10.53 16.57
CA SER A 142 -25.58 9.38 17.00
C SER A 142 -25.16 8.54 15.79
N PHE A 143 -23.86 8.24 15.67
CA PHE A 143 -23.29 7.47 14.57
C PHE A 143 -24.03 6.13 14.38
N ASN A 144 -24.68 5.98 13.23
CA ASN A 144 -25.22 4.71 12.77
C ASN A 144 -24.54 4.33 11.44
N PRO A 145 -23.68 3.30 11.43
CA PRO A 145 -22.92 2.92 10.24
C PRO A 145 -23.82 2.47 9.07
N ASP A 146 -25.05 2.05 9.35
CA ASP A 146 -26.00 1.58 8.34
C ASP A 146 -26.91 2.69 7.77
N ASN A 147 -26.89 3.88 8.37
CA ASN A 147 -27.68 5.05 7.95
C ASN A 147 -26.81 6.27 7.60
N SER A 148 -25.51 6.05 7.37
CA SER A 148 -24.58 7.09 6.93
C SER A 148 -24.62 7.27 5.40
N THR A 149 -24.53 8.52 4.94
CA THR A 149 -24.35 8.89 3.51
C THR A 149 -23.17 8.15 2.87
N PHE A 150 -22.17 7.78 3.68
CA PHE A 150 -20.94 7.12 3.24
C PHE A 150 -20.95 5.60 3.45
N ARG A 151 -22.10 4.98 3.75
CA ARG A 151 -22.22 3.52 3.91
C ARG A 151 -21.65 2.74 2.73
N HIS A 152 -21.84 3.24 1.51
CA HIS A 152 -21.36 2.62 0.28
C HIS A 152 -19.82 2.51 0.18
N LEU A 153 -19.08 3.26 1.00
CA LEU A 153 -17.62 3.23 1.06
C LEU A 153 -17.09 2.25 2.11
N ARG A 154 -17.96 1.68 2.96
CA ARG A 154 -17.60 0.66 3.94
C ARG A 154 -17.46 -0.68 3.21
N LEU A 155 -16.22 -1.13 3.02
CA LEU A 155 -15.95 -2.42 2.37
C LEU A 155 -16.05 -3.62 3.31
N PHE A 156 -15.88 -3.43 4.62
CA PHE A 156 -15.95 -4.52 5.60
C PHE A 156 -16.75 -4.12 6.84
N ASP A 157 -17.38 -5.10 7.48
CA ASP A 157 -18.21 -4.89 8.67
C ASP A 157 -17.40 -4.50 9.92
N HIS A 158 -16.08 -4.73 9.94
CA HIS A 158 -15.22 -4.44 11.08
C HIS A 158 -14.45 -3.11 10.96
N TRP A 159 -14.84 -2.25 10.02
CA TRP A 159 -14.29 -0.90 9.86
C TRP A 159 -14.86 0.11 10.84
#